data_AF-A0A3A8GYS3-F1
#
_entry.id   AF-A0A3A8GYS3-F1
#
_cell.length_a   1.000
_cell.length_b   1.000
_cell.length_c   1.000
_cell.angle_alpha   90.00
_cell.angle_beta   90.00
_cell.angle_gamma   90.00
#
_symmetry.space_group_name_H-M   'P 1'
#
loop_
_entity.id
_entity.type
_entity.pdbx_description
1 polymer ?
#
loop_
_entity_poly.entity_id
_entity_poly.type
_entity_poly.pdbx_seq_one_letter_code
_entity_poly.pdbx_strand_id
1 'polypeptide(L)' 'MTQFETQNGERFADFDLPEGCMMCGGAVSIRATPAGAHGYCPHCHVLSRPQMKVKPNGVELSFETTALA' A
#
# COMPACT_ATOMS: atom_id res chain seq x y z
N MET A 1 5.08 -8.40 9.03
CA MET A 1 5.52 -7.12 8.44
C MET A 1 7.03 -7.16 8.42
N THR A 2 7.64 -7.29 7.25
CA THR A 2 9.09 -7.46 7.13
C THR A 2 9.67 -6.14 6.63
N GLN A 3 10.57 -5.56 7.42
CA GLN A 3 11.25 -4.31 7.09
C GLN A 3 12.56 -4.64 6.38
N PHE A 4 12.83 -3.97 5.27
CA PHE A 4 14.03 -4.18 4.47
C PHE A 4 14.69 -2.83 4.16
N GLU A 5 16.02 -2.82 4.10
CA GLU A 5 16.83 -1.69 3.63
C GLU A 5 17.41 -2.03 2.26
N THR A 6 17.26 -1.13 1.28
CA THR A 6 17.91 -1.28 -0.04
C THR A 6 19.42 -1.04 0.08
N GLN A 7 20.18 -1.43 -0.95
CA GLN A 7 21.62 -1.14 -1.04
C GLN A 7 21.95 0.36 -0.97
N ASN A 8 20.97 1.23 -1.25
CA ASN A 8 21.10 2.68 -1.19
C ASN A 8 20.65 3.28 0.15
N GLY A 9 20.28 2.45 1.14
CA GLY A 9 19.80 2.88 2.45
C GLY A 9 18.33 3.31 2.49
N GLU A 10 17.54 3.04 1.44
CA GLU A 10 16.11 3.32 1.46
C GLU A 10 15.38 2.24 2.26
N ARG A 11 14.64 2.67 3.28
CA ARG A 11 13.80 1.79 4.10
C ARG A 11 12.48 1.55 3.40
N PHE A 12 12.04 0.31 3.36
CA PHE A 12 10.68 -0.02 2.94
C PHE A 12 10.10 -1.13 3.79
N ALA A 13 8.77 -1.22 3.79
CA ALA A 13 8.02 -2.30 4.40
C ALA A 13 7.05 -2.88 3.37
N ASP A 14 7.10 -4.20 3.21
CA ASP A 14 6.16 -4.93 2.38
C ASP A 14 5.18 -5.70 3.29
N PHE A 15 3.89 -5.61 2.98
CA PHE A 15 2.83 -6.32 3.69
C PHE A 15 1.58 -6.45 2.83
N ASP A 16 0.78 -7.49 3.10
CA ASP A 16 -0.52 -7.66 2.46
C ASP A 16 -1.64 -7.07 3.32
N LEU A 17 -2.60 -6.43 2.64
CA LEU A 17 -3.85 -5.93 3.22
C LEU A 17 -4.97 -6.86 2.73
N PRO A 18 -5.47 -7.80 3.58
CA PRO A 18 -6.36 -8.90 3.15
C PRO A 18 -7.66 -8.49 2.47
N GLU A 19 -8.13 -7.26 2.71
CA GLU A 19 -9.34 -6.67 2.12
C GLU A 19 -9.06 -5.26 1.56
N GLY A 20 -7.86 -5.06 1.00
CA GLY A 20 -7.37 -3.74 0.62
C GLY A 20 -7.84 -3.23 -0.74
N CYS A 21 -8.35 -4.10 -1.62
CA CYS A 21 -8.66 -3.69 -2.99
C CYS A 21 -10.00 -2.96 -3.06
N MET A 22 -9.97 -1.66 -3.32
CA MET A 22 -11.18 -0.83 -3.47
C MET A 22 -12.09 -1.25 -4.63
N MET A 23 -11.61 -2.07 -5.57
CA MET A 23 -12.39 -2.53 -6.73
C MET A 23 -13.10 -3.86 -6.51
N CYS A 24 -12.46 -4.81 -5.82
CA CYS A 24 -12.98 -6.16 -5.71
C CYS A 24 -12.90 -6.77 -4.30
N GLY A 25 -12.48 -5.99 -3.30
CA GLY A 25 -12.37 -6.43 -1.90
C GLY A 25 -11.27 -7.46 -1.64
N GLY A 26 -10.51 -7.86 -2.66
CA GLY A 26 -9.43 -8.82 -2.50
C GLY A 26 -8.20 -8.26 -1.79
N ALA A 27 -7.27 -9.16 -1.45
CA ALA A 27 -5.99 -8.79 -0.86
C ALA A 27 -5.16 -7.90 -1.79
N VAL A 28 -4.44 -6.95 -1.20
CA VAL A 28 -3.53 -6.03 -1.90
C VAL A 28 -2.15 -6.11 -1.26
N SER A 29 -1.14 -6.37 -2.07
CA SER A 29 0.25 -6.27 -1.62
C SER A 29 0.66 -4.80 -1.64
N ILE A 30 1.08 -4.29 -0.48
CA ILE A 30 1.49 -2.92 -0.26
C ILE A 30 3.01 -2.87 -0.09
N ARG A 31 3.64 -1.96 -0.81
CA ARG A 31 4.99 -1.48 -0.53
C ARG A 31 4.93 -0.07 0.03
N ALA A 32 5.35 0.09 1.27
CA ALA A 32 5.47 1.38 1.95
C ALA A 32 6.92 1.85 1.93
N THR A 33 7.16 3.06 1.41
CA THR A 33 8.46 3.74 1.44
C THR A 33 8.30 5.14 2.04
N PRO A 34 9.39 5.83 2.45
CA PRO A 34 9.34 7.23 2.85
C PRO A 34 8.73 8.17 1.80
N ALA A 35 8.78 7.80 0.51
CA ALA A 35 8.20 8.56 -0.59
C ALA A 35 6.69 8.29 -0.80
N GLY A 36 6.12 7.30 -0.13
CA GLY A 36 4.70 6.96 -0.21
C GLY A 36 4.44 5.46 -0.28
N ALA A 37 3.18 5.09 -0.46
CA ALA A 37 2.75 3.70 -0.57
C ALA A 37 2.26 3.37 -1.98
N HIS A 38 2.56 2.15 -2.43
CA HIS A 38 2.09 1.59 -3.68
C HIS A 38 1.42 0.25 -3.41
N GLY A 39 0.28 -0.01 -4.04
CA GLY A 39 -0.49 -1.24 -3.87
C GLY A 39 -0.76 -1.94 -5.18
N TYR A 40 -0.72 -3.27 -5.18
CA TYR A 40 -1.11 -4.11 -6.31
C TYR A 40 -2.09 -5.20 -5.87
N CYS A 41 -3.20 -5.34 -6.60
CA CYS A 41 -4.13 -6.45 -6.41
C CYS A 41 -3.86 -7.57 -7.43
N PRO A 42 -3.50 -8.79 -7.01
CA PRO A 42 -3.30 -9.90 -7.93
C PRO A 42 -4.59 -10.46 -8.54
N HIS A 43 -5.77 -10.14 -7.96
CA HIS A 43 -7.06 -10.62 -8.49
C HIS A 43 -7.56 -9.73 -9.63
N CYS A 44 -7.46 -8.41 -9.45
CA CYS A 44 -8.04 -7.43 -10.37
C CYS A 44 -6.96 -6.66 -11.17
N HIS A 45 -5.68 -6.93 -10.90
CA HIS A 45 -4.51 -6.31 -11.52
C HIS A 45 -4.47 -4.77 -11.43
N VAL A 46 -5.18 -4.21 -10.45
CA VAL A 46 -5.22 -2.77 -10.23
C VAL A 46 -3.98 -2.32 -9.46
N LEU A 47 -3.35 -1.28 -9.97
CA LEU A 47 -2.31 -0.53 -9.27
C LEU A 47 -2.95 0.65 -8.54
N SER A 48 -2.58 0.85 -7.28
CA SER A 48 -3.07 1.93 -6.43
C SER A 48 -1.91 2.71 -5.82
N ARG A 49 -2.12 4.00 -5.56
CA ARG A 49 -1.16 4.88 -4.89
C ARG A 49 -1.83 5.50 -3.66
N PRO A 50 -2.06 4.73 -2.59
CA PRO A 50 -2.67 5.28 -1.39
C PRO A 50 -1.79 6.36 -0.75
N GLN A 51 -2.44 7.37 -0.18
CA GLN A 51 -1.77 8.27 0.75
C GLN A 51 -1.42 7.51 2.02
N MET A 52 -0.20 7.68 2.51
CA MET A 52 0.29 7.02 3.70
C MET A 52 0.60 8.04 4.79
N LYS A 53 0.09 7.79 6.00
CA LYS A 53 0.43 8.57 7.20
C LYS A 53 0.93 7.64 8.29
N VAL A 54 2.14 7.88 8.78
CA VAL A 54 2.70 7.16 9.92
C VAL A 54 2.08 7.72 11.21
N LYS A 55 1.61 6.85 12.08
CA LYS A 55 1.05 7.14 13.41
C LYS A 55 1.93 6.49 14.48
N PRO A 56 1.89 6.92 15.75
CA PRO A 56 2.71 6.34 16.82
C PRO A 56 2.57 4.82 16.99
N ASN A 57 1.41 4.27 16.61
CA ASN A 57 1.04 2.87 16.80
C ASN A 57 0.77 2.13 15.46
N GLY A 58 1.14 2.70 14.32
CA GLY A 58 0.89 2.04 13.04
C GLY A 58 0.97 2.96 11.84
N VAL A 59 0.36 2.50 10.75
CA VAL A 59 0.30 3.22 9.47
C VAL A 59 -1.16 3.32 9.04
N GLU A 60 -1.57 4.51 8.65
CA GLU A 60 -2.86 4.80 8.06
C GLU A 60 -2.68 4.91 6.53
N LEU A 61 -3.49 4.17 5.78
CA LEU A 61 -3.53 4.22 4.32
C LEU A 61 -4.90 4.75 3.88
N SER A 62 -4.89 5.78 3.05
CA SER A 62 -6.10 6.37 2.47
C SER A 62 -6.06 6.21 0.97
N PHE A 63 -7.11 5.58 0.41
CA PHE A 63 -7.24 5.37 -1.03
C PHE A 63 -8.15 6.46 -1.60
N GLU A 64 -7.65 7.22 -2.57
CA GLU A 64 -8.50 8.12 -3.35
C GLU A 64 -9.16 7.31 -4.47
N THR A 65 -10.49 7.24 -4.43
CA THR A 65 -11.28 6.70 -5.54
C THR A 65 -11.93 7.86 -6.27
N THR A 66 -11.41 8.20 -7.46
CA THR A 66 -12.20 8.99 -8.40
C THR A 66 -13.27 8.07 -8.96
N ALA A 67 -14.49 8.17 -8.43
CA ALA A 67 -15.65 7.57 -9.07
C ALA A 67 -15.89 8.31 -10.39
N LEU A 68 -15.47 7.72 -11.50
CA LEU A 68 -15.96 8.13 -12.82
C LEU A 68 -17.39 7.55 -12.92
N ALA A 69 -18.36 8.42 -12.67
CA ALA A 69 -19.79 8.14 -12.83
C ALA A 69 -20.17 8.07 -14.32
#